data_AF-A0A382Y865-F1
#
_entry.id   AF-A0A382Y865-F1
#
_cell.length_a   1.000
_cell.length_b   1.000
_cell.length_c   1.000
_cell.angle_alpha   90.00
_cell.angle_beta   90.00
_cell.angle_gamma   90.00
#
_symmetry.space_group_name_H-M   'P 1'
#
loop_
_entity.id
_entity.type
_entity.pdbx_description
1 polymer ?
#
loop_
_entity_poly.entity_id
_entity_poly.type
_entity_poly.pdbx_seq_one_letter_code
_entity_poly.pdbx_strand_id
1 'polypeptide(L)' 'MKFREFSAKDNDIQTNYHLMISGIAPRPIALVGSSDNNNHNLAPFSFFNGFGANPPIIGFS' A
#
# COMPACT_ATOMS: atom_id res chain seq x y z
N MET A 1 -16.39 -21.16 -13.06
CA MET A 1 -16.53 -19.83 -12.43
C MET A 1 -16.58 -18.78 -13.53
N LYS A 2 -17.44 -17.77 -13.40
CA LYS A 2 -17.50 -16.64 -14.33
C LYS A 2 -16.67 -15.50 -13.74
N PHE A 3 -15.55 -15.16 -14.37
CA PHE A 3 -14.73 -14.03 -13.95
C PHE A 3 -15.31 -12.73 -14.51
N ARG A 4 -15.07 -11.63 -13.80
CA ARG A 4 -15.34 -10.27 -14.28
C ARG A 4 -14.01 -9.64 -14.68
N GLU A 5 -13.99 -9.02 -15.85
CA GLU A 5 -12.86 -8.26 -16.33
C GLU A 5 -13.14 -6.77 -16.10
N PHE A 6 -12.13 -6.05 -15.62
CA PHE A 6 -12.20 -4.62 -15.39
C PHE A 6 -11.02 -3.97 -16.09
N SER A 7 -11.27 -3.04 -17.00
CA SER A 7 -10.23 -2.22 -17.61
C SER A 7 -10.03 -0.97 -16.75
N ALA A 8 -8.79 -0.78 -16.28
CA ALA A 8 -8.47 0.34 -15.39
C ALA A 8 -8.68 1.71 -16.04
N LYS A 9 -8.65 1.78 -17.38
CA LYS A 9 -8.86 3.01 -18.15
C LYS A 9 -10.32 3.49 -18.13
N ASP A 10 -11.24 2.56 -17.91
CA ASP A 10 -12.69 2.83 -17.94
C ASP A 10 -13.23 3.17 -16.54
N ASN A 11 -12.40 3.05 -15.51
CA ASN A 11 -12.74 3.32 -14.12
C ASN A 11 -12.17 4.66 -13.66
N ASP A 12 -12.84 5.28 -12.68
CA ASP A 12 -12.28 6.39 -11.94
C ASP A 12 -11.21 5.92 -10.92
N ILE A 13 -10.45 6.88 -10.38
CA ILE A 13 -9.33 6.60 -9.47
C ILE A 13 -9.81 5.89 -8.19
N GLN A 14 -10.97 6.27 -7.65
CA GLN A 14 -11.47 5.70 -6.40
C GLN A 14 -11.87 4.24 -6.60
N THR A 15 -12.55 3.91 -7.71
CA THR A 15 -12.90 2.52 -8.04
C THR A 15 -11.65 1.65 -8.20
N ASN A 16 -10.65 2.13 -8.95
CA ASN A 16 -9.39 1.40 -9.11
C ASN A 16 -8.66 1.20 -7.77
N TYR A 17 -8.60 2.23 -6.93
CA TYR A 17 -8.03 2.12 -5.59
C TYR A 17 -8.77 1.07 -4.73
N HIS A 18 -10.10 1.08 -4.74
CA HIS A 18 -10.89 0.09 -3.99
C HIS A 18 -10.67 -1.34 -4.50
N LEU A 19 -10.58 -1.55 -5.81
CA LEU A 19 -10.26 -2.86 -6.38
C LEU A 19 -8.86 -3.32 -5.95
N MET A 20 -7.87 -2.43 -5.92
CA MET A 20 -6.52 -2.76 -5.45
C MET A 20 -6.51 -3.14 -3.96
N ILE A 21 -7.10 -2.33 -3.08
CA ILE A 21 -7.07 -2.59 -1.63
C ILE A 21 -7.99 -3.75 -1.19
N SER A 22 -8.93 -4.18 -2.03
CA SER A 22 -9.75 -5.37 -1.75
C SER A 22 -9.17 -6.63 -2.37
N GLY A 23 -8.55 -6.54 -3.55
CA GLY A 23 -7.94 -7.67 -4.25
C GLY A 23 -6.54 -8.04 -3.76
N ILE A 24 -5.73 -7.06 -3.34
CA ILE A 24 -4.38 -7.28 -2.80
C ILE A 24 -4.50 -7.34 -1.28
N ALA A 25 -4.73 -8.55 -0.77
CA ALA A 25 -4.91 -8.83 0.66
C ALA A 25 -4.42 -10.26 1.03
N PRO A 26 -4.01 -10.51 2.30
CA PRO A 26 -3.85 -9.54 3.38
C PRO A 26 -2.65 -8.60 3.15
N ARG A 27 -2.72 -7.37 3.68
CA ARG A 27 -1.62 -6.41 3.61
C ARG A 27 -0.97 -6.22 4.97
N PRO A 28 0.36 -6.43 5.09
CA PRO A 28 1.10 -5.99 6.26
C PRO A 28 0.92 -4.48 6.49
N ILE A 29 0.84 -4.07 7.75
CA ILE A 29 0.74 -2.65 8.13
C ILE A 29 2.07 -2.25 8.78
N ALA A 30 2.77 -1.30 8.16
CA ALA A 30 3.90 -0.63 8.78
C ALA A 30 3.39 0.56 9.60
N LEU A 31 3.67 0.58 10.90
CA LEU A 31 3.47 1.75 11.74
C LEU A 31 4.74 2.61 11.67
N VAL A 32 4.72 3.65 10.85
CA VAL A 32 5.90 4.46 10.52
C VAL A 32 5.92 5.71 11.38
N GLY A 33 7.03 5.93 12.08
CA GLY A 33 7.31 7.15 12.82
C GLY A 33 8.22 8.10 12.04
N SER A 34 8.01 9.40 12.21
CA SER A 34 8.95 10.44 11.75
C SER A 34 9.11 11.52 12.83
N SER A 35 10.19 12.31 12.72
CA SER A 35 10.48 13.36 13.68
C SER A 35 11.09 14.57 12.98
N ASP A 36 10.66 15.76 13.38
CA ASP A 36 11.30 17.03 13.01
C ASP A 36 11.18 18.06 14.16
N ASN A 37 12.27 18.73 14.53
CA ASN A 37 12.30 19.85 15.49
C ASN A 37 11.36 19.69 16.71
N ASN A 38 11.48 18.55 17.42
CA ASN A 38 10.65 18.12 18.58
C ASN A 38 9.19 17.74 18.30
N ASN A 39 8.77 17.66 17.03
CA ASN A 39 7.51 17.06 16.63
C ASN A 39 7.73 15.60 16.24
N HIS A 40 6.92 14.71 16.81
CA HIS A 40 6.91 13.29 16.48
C HIS A 40 5.59 12.95 15.79
N ASN A 41 5.67 12.28 14.65
CA ASN A 41 4.51 11.78 13.93
C ASN A 41 4.55 10.26 13.90
N LEU A 42 3.36 9.66 13.85
CA LEU A 42 3.19 8.22 13.77
C LEU A 42 1.96 7.93 12.89
N ALA A 43 2.14 7.14 11.83
CA ALA A 43 1.05 6.84 10.90
C ALA A 43 1.13 5.39 10.38
N PRO A 44 -0.02 4.71 10.19
CA PRO A 44 -0.07 3.38 9.60
C PRO A 44 -0.08 3.43 8.07
N PHE A 45 0.75 2.60 7.43
CA PHE A 45 0.80 2.42 5.97
C PHE A 45 0.57 0.95 5.61
N SER A 46 -0.45 0.68 4.80
CA SER A 46 -0.78 -0.69 4.36
C SER A 46 -0.19 -1.06 2.99
N PHE A 47 0.36 -0.11 2.25
CA PHE A 47 1.10 -0.40 1.02
C PHE A 47 2.56 -0.61 1.38
N PHE A 48 2.82 -1.66 2.16
CA PHE A 48 4.14 -1.96 2.72
C PHE A 48 4.63 -3.34 2.27
N ASN A 49 5.89 -3.44 1.83
CA ASN A 49 6.51 -4.71 1.46
C ASN A 49 8.04 -4.69 1.59
N GLY A 50 8.65 -5.89 1.60
CA GLY A 50 10.09 -6.09 1.45
C GLY A 50 10.52 -6.12 -0.02
N PHE A 51 11.64 -5.48 -0.32
CA PHE A 51 12.16 -5.33 -1.69
C PHE A 51 13.49 -6.05 -1.90
N GLY A 52 14.30 -6.22 -0.85
CA GLY A 52 15.59 -6.90 -0.95
C GLY A 52 16.14 -7.32 0.40
N ALA A 53 16.96 -8.37 0.42
CA ALA A 53 17.61 -8.87 1.63
C ALA A 53 19.13 -8.55 1.70
N ASN A 54 19.77 -8.22 0.56
CA ASN A 54 21.17 -7.82 0.51
C ASN A 54 21.42 -6.78 -0.62
N PRO A 55 21.49 -5.47 -0.30
CA PRO A 55 21.22 -4.91 1.02
C PRO A 55 19.74 -5.07 1.43
N PRO A 56 19.42 -5.03 2.73
CA PRO A 56 18.04 -5.07 3.20
C PRO A 56 17.30 -3.79 2.79
N ILE A 57 16.22 -3.92 2.01
CA ILE A 57 15.41 -2.81 1.51
C ILE A 57 13.93 -3.14 1.73
N ILE A 58 13.19 -2.15 2.22
CA ILE A 58 11.72 -2.16 2.30
C ILE A 58 11.16 -0.94 1.57
N GLY A 59 9.87 -0.97 1.24
CA GLY A 59 9.17 0.17 0.65
C GLY A 59 7.78 0.32 1.24
N PHE A 60 7.35 1.58 1.40
CA PHE A 60 5.97 1.93 1.72
C PHE A 60 5.54 3.21 1.00
N SER A 61 4.24 3.36 0.76
CA SER A 61 3.62 4.55 0.14
C SER A 61 2.33 4.96 0.83
#